data_AF-A0A9N8Q1M1-F1
#
_entry.id   AF-A0A9N8Q1M1-F1
#
_cell.length_a   1.000
_cell.length_b   1.000
_cell.length_c   1.000
_cell.angle_alpha   90.00
_cell.angle_beta   90.00
_cell.angle_gamma   90.00
#
_symmetry.space_group_name_H-M   'P 1'
#
loop_
_entity.id
_entity.type
_entity.pdbx_description
1 polymer ?
#
loop_
_entity_poly.entity_id
_entity_poly.type
_entity_poly.pdbx_seq_one_letter_code
_entity_poly.pdbx_strand_id
1 'polypeptide(L)'
;MALLSCGRLGSKSVLASLNKIPSILGSVNYAQAAAGVPKIVFKPYQEPKIEHHDDRNARLKRPMSPHLTIYSPQLTSMLSITHRTTGMILSGYFSVLGIGALVLPHDISHYIAIVENMNLSPATIFLAKFLIAAPVGYHFANGIRHLVWDMAKGLTIKEVYSSGYAMLGLTVAITLLLAAL
;
A
#
# COMPACT_ATOMS: atom_id res chain seq x y z
N MET A 1 4.97 -14.79 19.70
CA MET A 1 4.78 -16.01 18.87
C MET A 1 3.78 -16.91 19.59
N ALA A 2 2.48 -16.70 19.34
CA ALA A 2 1.40 -17.57 19.79
C ALA A 2 0.26 -17.37 18.78
N LEU A 3 0.16 -18.31 17.85
CA LEU A 3 -0.89 -18.35 16.83
C LEU A 3 -2.22 -18.65 17.54
N LEU A 4 -3.15 -17.70 17.49
CA LEU A 4 -4.56 -17.93 17.81
C LEU A 4 -5.15 -18.86 16.75
N SER A 5 -5.03 -20.17 17.01
CA SER A 5 -5.82 -21.19 16.34
C SER A 5 -7.27 -21.05 16.82
N CYS A 6 -8.10 -20.35 16.04
CA CYS A 6 -9.54 -20.46 16.19
C CYS A 6 -9.94 -21.89 15.81
N GLY A 7 -10.07 -22.74 16.82
CA GLY A 7 -10.61 -24.09 16.69
C GLY A 7 -11.95 -24.04 16.00
N ARG A 8 -12.00 -24.67 14.82
CA ARG A 8 -13.18 -24.94 14.03
C ARG A 8 -14.13 -25.80 14.87
N LEU A 9 -15.06 -25.17 15.59
CA LEU A 9 -16.18 -25.84 16.22
C LEU A 9 -16.94 -26.58 15.13
N GLY A 10 -16.76 -27.90 15.10
CA GLY A 10 -17.49 -28.81 14.24
C GLY A 10 -18.96 -28.78 14.62
N SER A 11 -19.70 -27.83 14.04
CA SER A 11 -21.14 -27.96 13.87
C SER A 11 -21.36 -29.16 12.96
N LYS A 12 -21.44 -30.35 13.56
CA LYS A 12 -22.16 -31.46 12.95
C LYS A 12 -23.57 -30.94 12.80
N SER A 13 -23.87 -30.41 11.62
CA SER A 13 -25.11 -29.71 11.38
C SER A 13 -26.25 -30.66 11.70
N VAL A 14 -27.19 -30.20 12.51
CA VAL A 14 -28.49 -30.86 12.72
C VAL A 14 -29.15 -31.17 11.37
N LEU A 15 -28.79 -30.41 10.32
CA LEU A 15 -29.16 -30.62 8.92
C LEU A 15 -28.65 -31.93 8.31
N ALA A 16 -27.52 -32.50 8.77
CA ALA A 16 -27.03 -33.79 8.29
C ALA A 16 -27.95 -34.96 8.70
N SER A 17 -28.76 -34.79 9.75
CA SER A 17 -29.75 -35.78 10.18
C SER A 17 -31.05 -35.73 9.35
N LEU A 18 -31.32 -34.63 8.65
CA LEU A 18 -32.52 -34.48 7.81
C LEU A 18 -32.42 -35.24 6.48
N ASN A 19 -31.21 -35.57 6.02
CA ASN A 19 -30.99 -36.42 4.84
C ASN A 19 -31.33 -37.91 5.06
N LYS A 20 -31.69 -38.32 6.28
CA LYS A 20 -32.12 -39.69 6.60
C LYS A 20 -33.63 -39.85 6.66
N ILE A 21 -34.40 -38.79 6.43
CA ILE A 21 -35.84 -38.90 6.28
C ILE A 21 -36.08 -39.37 4.84
N PRO A 22 -36.59 -40.60 4.59
CA PRO A 22 -37.01 -40.99 3.26
C PRO A 22 -38.01 -39.95 2.79
N SER A 23 -37.83 -39.44 1.57
CA SER A 23 -38.72 -38.47 0.94
C SER A 23 -40.11 -39.10 0.78
N ILE A 24 -40.92 -39.11 1.83
CA ILE A 24 -42.38 -39.23 1.77
C ILE A 24 -42.92 -37.86 1.38
N LEU A 25 -42.36 -37.29 0.31
CA LEU A 25 -43.08 -36.37 -0.55
C LEU A 25 -43.70 -37.26 -1.62
N GLY A 26 -44.71 -38.03 -1.19
CA GLY A 26 -45.72 -38.48 -2.13
C GLY A 26 -46.18 -37.26 -2.90
N SER A 27 -46.40 -37.42 -4.20
CA SER A 27 -46.97 -36.41 -5.07
C SER A 27 -48.22 -35.82 -4.42
N VAL A 28 -48.06 -34.68 -3.73
CA VAL A 28 -49.19 -33.85 -3.34
C VAL A 28 -49.65 -33.23 -4.66
N ASN A 29 -50.61 -33.89 -5.29
CA ASN A 29 -51.38 -33.29 -6.36
C ASN A 29 -52.17 -32.16 -5.72
N TYR A 30 -51.56 -30.98 -5.65
CA TYR A 30 -52.33 -29.75 -5.51
C TYR A 30 -53.38 -29.81 -6.60
N ALA A 31 -54.65 -29.83 -6.18
CA ALA A 31 -55.80 -29.81 -7.06
C ALA A 31 -55.51 -28.86 -8.23
N GLN A 32 -55.61 -29.41 -9.44
CA GLN A 32 -55.60 -28.75 -10.74
C GLN A 32 -55.49 -27.23 -10.61
N ALA A 33 -54.27 -26.70 -10.78
CA ALA A 33 -54.04 -25.27 -10.82
C ALA A 33 -55.06 -24.62 -11.76
N ALA A 34 -55.86 -23.69 -11.24
CA ALA A 34 -56.80 -22.92 -12.03
C ALA A 34 -56.10 -22.35 -13.27
N ALA A 35 -56.81 -22.32 -14.41
CA ALA A 35 -56.30 -21.79 -15.66
C ALA A 35 -55.74 -20.37 -15.44
N GLY A 36 -54.42 -20.21 -15.46
CA GLY A 36 -53.74 -18.93 -15.24
C GLY A 36 -52.66 -18.92 -14.15
N VAL A 37 -52.49 -19.97 -13.34
CA VAL A 37 -51.39 -20.02 -12.35
C VAL A 37 -50.08 -20.40 -13.03
N PRO A 38 -49.00 -19.60 -12.91
CA PRO A 38 -47.70 -19.93 -13.50
C PRO A 38 -47.12 -21.18 -12.84
N LYS A 39 -46.74 -22.17 -13.66
CA LYS A 39 -46.06 -23.37 -13.20
C LYS A 39 -44.69 -23.01 -12.61
N ILE A 40 -44.56 -23.05 -11.29
CA ILE A 40 -43.29 -22.84 -10.61
C ILE A 40 -42.45 -24.12 -10.79
N VAL A 41 -41.42 -24.05 -11.62
CA VAL A 41 -40.44 -25.13 -11.79
C VAL A 41 -39.29 -24.88 -10.82
N PHE A 42 -39.24 -25.64 -9.74
CA PHE A 42 -38.10 -25.63 -8.83
C PHE A 42 -36.88 -26.24 -9.54
N LYS A 43 -35.79 -25.46 -9.67
CA LYS A 43 -34.50 -25.99 -10.11
C LYS A 43 -33.76 -26.55 -8.88
N PRO A 44 -33.21 -27.77 -8.94
CA PRO A 44 -32.34 -28.28 -7.88
C PRO A 44 -31.17 -27.30 -7.65
N TYR A 45 -30.82 -27.09 -6.38
CA TYR A 45 -29.64 -26.32 -6.02
C TYR A 45 -28.39 -27.00 -6.59
N GLN A 46 -27.60 -26.25 -7.37
CA GLN A 46 -26.26 -26.65 -7.76
C GLN A 46 -25.26 -25.93 -6.88
N GLU A 47 -24.39 -26.68 -6.22
CA GLU A 47 -23.33 -26.09 -5.42
C GLU A 47 -22.41 -25.25 -6.34
N PRO A 48 -22.13 -23.99 -5.98
CA PRO A 48 -21.24 -23.17 -6.78
C PRO A 48 -19.88 -23.84 -6.88
N LYS A 49 -19.30 -23.88 -8.09
CA LYS A 49 -17.92 -24.30 -8.26
C LYS A 49 -17.03 -23.44 -7.36
N ILE A 50 -16.36 -24.09 -6.41
CA ILE A 50 -15.38 -23.43 -5.55
C ILE A 50 -14.19 -23.11 -6.45
N GLU A 51 -13.99 -21.83 -6.70
CA GLU A 51 -12.96 -21.28 -7.57
C GLU A 51 -12.35 -20.09 -6.83
N HIS A 52 -11.03 -19.93 -6.92
CA HIS A 52 -10.35 -18.79 -6.32
C HIS A 52 -10.86 -17.49 -6.95
N HIS A 53 -10.93 -16.42 -6.15
CA HIS A 53 -11.48 -15.13 -6.59
C HIS A 53 -10.79 -14.62 -7.86
N ASP A 54 -9.46 -14.72 -7.92
CA ASP A 54 -8.68 -14.19 -9.03
C ASP A 54 -8.85 -15.02 -10.30
N ASP A 55 -8.87 -16.36 -10.18
CA ASP A 55 -9.13 -17.27 -11.29
C ASP A 55 -10.50 -17.01 -11.91
N ARG A 56 -11.51 -16.79 -11.05
CA ARG A 56 -12.86 -16.42 -11.48
C ARG A 56 -12.87 -15.10 -12.24
N ASN A 57 -12.19 -14.07 -11.75
CA ASN A 57 -12.16 -12.76 -12.40
C ASN A 57 -11.38 -12.77 -13.71
N ALA A 58 -10.26 -13.51 -13.77
CA ALA A 58 -9.47 -13.71 -14.97
C ALA A 58 -10.28 -14.45 -16.05
N ARG A 59 -10.95 -15.55 -15.67
CA ARG A 59 -11.83 -16.32 -16.56
C ARG A 59 -13.00 -15.49 -17.09
N LEU A 60 -13.60 -14.64 -16.23
CA LEU A 60 -14.71 -13.76 -16.60
C LEU A 60 -14.27 -12.47 -17.30
N LYS A 61 -12.96 -12.22 -17.46
CA LYS A 61 -12.38 -11.00 -18.06
C LYS A 61 -12.96 -9.72 -17.47
N ARG A 62 -13.14 -9.69 -16.15
CA ARG A 62 -13.69 -8.51 -15.46
C ARG A 62 -12.66 -7.38 -15.47
N PRO A 63 -13.04 -6.16 -15.90
CA PRO A 63 -12.12 -5.04 -15.86
C PRO A 63 -11.85 -4.60 -14.42
N MET A 64 -10.64 -4.09 -14.18
CA MET A 64 -10.30 -3.45 -12.91
C MET A 64 -10.90 -2.03 -12.91
N SER A 65 -11.58 -1.66 -11.82
CA SER A 65 -12.07 -0.30 -11.65
C SER A 65 -10.89 0.68 -11.60
N PRO A 66 -11.00 1.87 -12.22
CA PRO A 66 -9.95 2.88 -12.13
C PRO A 66 -9.72 3.28 -10.66
N HIS A 67 -8.46 3.49 -10.28
CA HIS A 67 -8.08 3.82 -8.90
C HIS A 67 -7.22 5.09 -8.86
N LEU A 68 -5.94 5.00 -9.23
CA LEU A 68 -4.99 6.13 -9.13
C LEU A 68 -5.33 7.26 -10.11
N THR A 69 -5.96 6.94 -11.23
CA THR A 69 -6.31 7.91 -12.27
C THR A 69 -7.51 8.78 -11.92
N ILE A 70 -8.34 8.35 -10.95
CA ILE A 70 -9.57 9.06 -10.57
C ILE A 70 -9.57 9.52 -9.11
N TYR A 71 -8.64 9.04 -8.28
CA TYR A 71 -8.59 9.39 -6.87
C TYR A 71 -8.04 10.81 -6.68
N SER A 72 -8.72 11.62 -5.87
CA SER A 72 -8.26 12.98 -5.57
C SER A 72 -6.93 12.95 -4.80
N PRO A 73 -5.89 13.69 -5.22
CA PRO A 73 -4.65 13.79 -4.47
C PRO A 73 -4.89 14.32 -3.05
N GLN A 74 -4.51 13.51 -2.05
CA GLN A 74 -4.57 13.90 -0.64
C GLN A 74 -3.17 14.21 -0.14
N LEU A 75 -3.04 15.17 0.77
CA LEU A 75 -1.75 15.48 1.40
C LEU A 75 -1.11 14.20 1.96
N THR A 76 -1.87 13.38 2.69
CA THR A 76 -1.40 12.13 3.31
C THR A 76 -0.84 11.13 2.30
N SER A 77 -1.55 10.90 1.18
CA SER A 77 -1.10 9.97 0.14
C SER A 77 0.15 10.49 -0.56
N MET A 78 0.21 11.79 -0.86
CA MET A 78 1.37 12.41 -1.47
C MET A 78 2.59 12.32 -0.55
N LEU A 79 2.43 12.64 0.74
CA LEU A 79 3.53 12.54 1.71
C LEU A 79 4.07 11.11 1.84
N SER A 80 3.19 10.10 1.79
CA SER A 80 3.57 8.69 1.83
C SER A 80 4.37 8.26 0.60
N ILE A 81 3.91 8.62 -0.61
CA ILE A 81 4.63 8.30 -1.85
C ILE A 81 5.99 9.01 -1.87
N THR A 82 6.04 10.29 -1.50
CA THR A 82 7.30 11.04 -1.43
C THR A 82 8.26 10.39 -0.42
N HIS A 83 7.80 9.87 0.71
CA HIS A 83 8.66 9.18 1.68
C HIS A 83 9.31 7.91 1.10
N ARG A 84 8.56 7.14 0.31
CA ARG A 84 9.10 5.99 -0.42
C ARG A 84 10.12 6.43 -1.46
N THR A 85 9.80 7.45 -2.25
CA THR A 85 10.69 7.98 -3.29
C THR A 85 11.98 8.52 -2.71
N THR A 86 11.93 9.34 -1.65
CA THR A 86 13.14 9.83 -1.00
C THR A 86 13.94 8.71 -0.36
N GLY A 87 13.28 7.68 0.19
CA GLY A 87 13.96 6.48 0.69
C GLY A 87 14.74 5.75 -0.40
N MET A 88 14.11 5.51 -1.56
CA MET A 88 14.78 4.90 -2.72
C MET A 88 15.97 5.74 -3.21
N ILE A 89 15.81 7.07 -3.28
CA ILE A 89 16.90 7.98 -3.67
C ILE A 89 18.06 7.89 -2.68
N LEU A 90 17.79 7.94 -1.37
CA LEU A 90 18.82 7.86 -0.34
C LEU A 90 19.53 6.50 -0.35
N SER A 91 18.79 5.39 -0.46
CA SER A 91 19.40 4.08 -0.67
C SER A 91 20.28 4.06 -1.91
N GLY A 92 19.83 4.67 -3.01
CA GLY A 92 20.62 4.86 -4.22
C GLY A 92 21.91 5.63 -3.97
N TYR A 93 21.87 6.73 -3.22
CA TYR A 93 23.08 7.49 -2.85
C TYR A 93 24.10 6.59 -2.13
N PHE A 94 23.66 5.87 -1.09
CA PHE A 94 24.52 4.96 -0.34
C PHE A 94 25.06 3.83 -1.21
N SER A 95 24.23 3.23 -2.07
CA SER A 95 24.66 2.16 -2.97
C SER A 95 25.68 2.65 -4.00
N VAL A 96 25.46 3.81 -4.63
CA VAL A 96 26.38 4.38 -5.61
C VAL A 96 27.70 4.77 -4.97
N LEU A 97 27.68 5.45 -3.82
CA LEU A 97 28.91 5.82 -3.10
C LEU A 97 29.64 4.59 -2.59
N GLY A 98 28.93 3.60 -2.04
CA GLY A 98 29.50 2.36 -1.51
C GLY A 98 30.14 1.50 -2.60
N ILE A 99 29.45 1.30 -3.73
CA ILE A 99 30.01 0.58 -4.89
C ILE A 99 31.16 1.39 -5.49
N GLY A 100 30.98 2.70 -5.66
CA GLY A 100 31.98 3.61 -6.17
C GLY A 100 33.29 3.51 -5.39
N ALA A 101 33.22 3.51 -4.06
CA ALA A 101 34.40 3.36 -3.20
C ALA A 101 35.15 2.03 -3.39
N LEU A 102 34.48 0.98 -3.89
CA LEU A 102 35.08 -0.34 -4.14
C LEU A 102 35.65 -0.48 -5.55
N VAL A 103 35.03 0.16 -6.54
CA VAL A 103 35.34 -0.08 -7.97
C VAL A 103 36.13 1.04 -8.62
N LEU A 104 36.11 2.25 -8.05
CA LEU A 104 36.79 3.40 -8.63
C LEU A 104 38.30 3.38 -8.32
N PRO A 105 39.15 3.83 -9.25
CA PRO A 105 40.61 3.72 -9.12
C PRO A 105 41.26 4.74 -8.16
N HIS A 106 40.52 5.76 -7.74
CA HIS A 106 41.01 6.85 -6.90
C HIS A 106 40.13 7.01 -5.64
N ASP A 107 40.67 7.70 -4.64
CA ASP A 107 39.95 8.03 -3.41
C ASP A 107 38.96 9.20 -3.59
N ILE A 108 38.18 9.48 -2.55
CA ILE A 108 37.18 10.56 -2.59
C ILE A 108 37.82 11.94 -2.80
N SER A 109 39.03 12.16 -2.28
CA SER A 109 39.76 13.43 -2.38
C SER A 109 40.02 13.81 -3.84
N HIS A 110 40.38 12.84 -4.68
CA HIS A 110 40.57 13.05 -6.11
C HIS A 110 39.29 13.57 -6.80
N TYR A 111 38.14 12.96 -6.52
CA TYR A 111 36.87 13.37 -7.13
C TYR A 111 36.37 14.72 -6.61
N ILE A 112 36.62 15.03 -5.34
CA ILE A 112 36.33 16.37 -4.78
C ILE A 112 37.16 17.43 -5.52
N ALA A 113 38.47 17.20 -5.70
CA ALA A 113 39.34 18.12 -6.43
C ALA A 113 38.90 18.33 -7.88
N ILE A 114 38.38 17.29 -8.56
CA ILE A 114 37.79 17.44 -9.89
C ILE A 114 36.63 18.44 -9.86
N VAL A 115 35.69 18.29 -8.92
CA VAL A 115 34.52 19.18 -8.80
C VAL A 115 34.94 20.60 -8.43
N GLU A 116 35.93 20.77 -7.55
CA GLU A 116 36.48 22.09 -7.18
C GLU A 116 37.10 22.80 -8.39
N ASN A 117 37.85 22.07 -9.22
CA ASN A 117 38.48 22.58 -10.43
C ASN A 117 37.50 22.87 -11.59
N MET A 118 36.21 22.53 -11.46
CA MET A 118 35.19 22.96 -12.42
C MET A 118 34.80 24.43 -12.24
N ASN A 119 35.28 25.10 -11.18
CA ASN A 119 35.04 26.51 -10.90
C ASN A 119 33.55 26.89 -10.96
N LEU A 120 32.69 26.05 -10.40
CA LEU A 120 31.25 26.26 -10.37
C LEU A 120 30.89 27.50 -9.54
N SER A 121 29.85 28.22 -9.97
CA SER A 121 29.38 29.38 -9.21
C SER A 121 28.87 28.98 -7.81
N PRO A 122 28.98 29.85 -6.79
CA PRO A 122 28.44 29.57 -5.46
C PRO A 122 26.95 29.21 -5.48
N ALA A 123 26.17 29.83 -6.38
CA ALA A 123 24.76 29.52 -6.57
C ALA A 123 24.55 28.10 -7.11
N THR A 124 25.37 27.66 -8.07
CA THR A 124 25.34 26.29 -8.62
C THR A 124 25.69 25.26 -7.55
N ILE A 125 26.72 25.53 -6.75
CA ILE A 125 27.13 24.65 -5.64
C ILE A 125 26.00 24.56 -4.59
N PHE A 126 25.42 25.69 -4.20
CA PHE A 126 24.30 25.72 -3.26
C PHE A 126 23.11 24.92 -3.78
N LEU A 127 22.75 25.08 -5.07
CA LEU A 127 21.65 24.31 -5.67
C LEU A 127 21.95 22.81 -5.68
N ALA A 128 23.18 22.40 -6.01
CA ALA A 128 23.59 20.99 -5.96
C ALA A 128 23.48 20.43 -4.53
N LYS A 129 23.99 21.15 -3.53
CA LYS A 129 23.86 20.78 -2.11
C LYS A 129 22.40 20.69 -1.69
N PHE A 130 21.56 21.65 -2.08
CA PHE A 130 20.13 21.65 -1.78
C PHE A 130 19.41 20.43 -2.36
N LEU A 131 19.68 20.07 -3.62
CA LEU A 131 19.07 18.90 -4.26
C LEU A 131 19.49 17.59 -3.61
N ILE A 132 20.74 17.48 -3.16
CA ILE A 132 21.23 16.30 -2.42
C ILE A 132 20.63 16.26 -1.02
N ALA A 133 20.51 17.40 -0.34
CA ALA A 133 19.99 17.52 1.02
C ALA A 133 18.46 17.39 1.12
N ALA A 134 17.71 17.71 0.06
CA ALA A 134 16.24 17.71 0.08
C ALA A 134 15.64 16.32 0.42
N PRO A 135 16.06 15.22 -0.23
CA PRO A 135 15.62 13.88 0.15
C PRO A 135 15.97 13.52 1.60
N VAL A 136 17.16 13.92 2.09
CA VAL A 136 17.61 13.68 3.48
C VAL A 136 16.67 14.38 4.46
N GLY A 137 16.48 15.70 4.30
CA GLY A 137 15.65 16.50 5.19
C GLY A 137 14.21 15.99 5.24
N TYR A 138 13.64 15.67 4.07
CA TYR A 138 12.27 15.15 3.99
C TYR A 138 12.13 13.77 4.62
N HIS A 139 13.01 12.83 4.23
CA HIS A 139 12.91 11.44 4.69
C HIS A 139 13.12 11.34 6.21
N PHE A 140 14.04 12.13 6.75
CA PHE A 140 14.29 12.20 8.20
C PHE A 140 13.09 12.78 8.95
N ALA A 141 12.59 13.96 8.55
CA ALA A 141 11.47 14.61 9.23
C ALA A 141 10.19 13.76 9.18
N ASN A 142 9.85 13.21 8.01
CA ASN A 142 8.68 12.35 7.88
C ASN A 142 8.92 10.96 8.53
N GLY A 143 10.16 10.48 8.59
CA GLY A 143 10.54 9.26 9.31
C GLY A 143 10.25 9.37 10.81
N ILE A 144 10.60 10.49 11.45
CA ILE A 144 10.22 10.77 12.85
C ILE A 144 8.70 10.70 13.04
N ARG A 145 7.94 11.31 12.11
CA ARG A 145 6.47 11.27 12.14
C ARG A 145 5.94 9.83 12.03
N HIS A 146 6.53 8.98 11.19
CA HIS A 146 6.17 7.57 11.10
C HIS A 146 6.47 6.81 12.41
N LEU A 147 7.63 7.04 13.04
CA LEU A 147 7.94 6.43 14.34
C LEU A 147 6.95 6.85 15.44
N VAL A 148 6.45 8.10 15.39
CA VAL A 148 5.38 8.55 16.29
C VAL A 148 4.07 7.79 16.04
N TRP A 149 3.72 7.57 14.78
CA TRP A 149 2.55 6.77 14.40
C TRP A 149 2.67 5.30 14.80
N ASP A 150 3.87 4.72 14.74
CA ASP A 150 4.11 3.33 15.19
C ASP A 150 3.88 3.16 16.70
N MET A 151 3.96 4.24 17.48
CA MET A 151 3.55 4.29 18.89
C MET A 151 2.04 4.53 19.08
N ALA A 152 1.24 4.47 18.02
CA ALA A 152 -0.19 4.76 18.00
C ALA A 152 -0.57 6.18 18.47
N LYS A 153 0.30 7.17 18.25
CA LYS A 153 0.08 8.59 18.62
C LYS A 153 -0.18 9.43 17.37
N GLY A 154 -1.04 10.46 17.47
CA GLY A 154 -1.24 11.43 16.38
C GLY A 154 -1.99 10.88 15.15
N LEU A 155 -2.92 9.94 15.35
CA LEU A 155 -3.63 9.20 14.30
C LEU A 155 -5.02 9.76 13.96
N THR A 156 -5.49 10.80 14.66
CA THR A 156 -6.72 11.48 14.24
C THR A 156 -6.47 12.26 12.96
N ILE A 157 -7.50 12.42 12.10
CA ILE A 157 -7.34 13.15 10.82
C ILE A 157 -6.78 14.56 11.04
N LYS A 158 -7.21 15.27 12.08
CA LYS A 158 -6.69 16.60 12.40
C LYS A 158 -5.18 16.57 12.69
N GLU A 159 -4.72 15.63 13.51
CA GLU A 159 -3.31 15.45 13.86
C GLU A 159 -2.46 14.97 12.68
N VAL A 160 -3.02 14.10 11.85
CA VAL A 160 -2.35 13.62 10.64
C VAL A 160 -2.06 14.79 9.69
N TYR A 161 -3.01 15.71 9.50
CA TYR A 161 -2.78 16.90 8.68
C TYR A 161 -1.86 17.92 9.35
N SER A 162 -2.04 18.21 10.64
CA SER A 162 -1.19 19.18 11.35
C SER A 162 0.27 18.72 11.42
N SER A 163 0.52 17.46 11.76
CA SER A 163 1.86 16.85 11.73
C SER A 163 2.46 16.81 10.31
N GLY A 164 1.61 16.66 9.29
CA GLY A 164 2.01 16.73 7.88
C GLY A 164 2.55 18.11 7.49
N TYR A 165 1.88 19.20 7.89
CA TYR A 165 2.40 20.54 7.64
C TYR A 165 3.62 20.88 8.50
N ALA A 166 3.63 20.46 9.77
CA ALA A 166 4.76 20.68 10.67
C ALA A 166 6.04 20.02 10.14
N MET A 167 5.96 18.77 9.69
CA MET A 167 7.13 18.08 9.16
C MET A 167 7.61 18.64 7.81
N LEU A 168 6.72 19.22 6.99
CA LEU A 168 7.10 19.95 5.77
C LEU A 168 7.91 21.21 6.11
N GLY A 169 7.49 21.97 7.13
CA GLY A 169 8.26 23.11 7.63
C GLY A 169 9.64 22.68 8.14
N LEU A 170 9.70 21.60 8.93
CA LEU A 170 10.94 21.02 9.42
C LEU A 170 11.85 20.55 8.28
N THR A 171 11.28 19.93 7.24
CA THR A 171 12.00 19.51 6.04
C THR A 171 12.75 20.67 5.41
N VAL A 172 12.06 21.79 5.16
CA VAL A 172 12.67 22.99 4.55
C VAL A 172 13.80 23.52 5.43
N ALA A 173 13.59 23.61 6.75
CA ALA A 173 14.62 24.08 7.67
C ALA A 173 15.87 23.19 7.65
N ILE A 174 15.70 21.86 7.74
CA ILE A 174 16.82 20.91 7.69
C ILE A 174 17.54 20.99 6.36
N THR A 175 16.81 21.00 5.24
CA THR A 175 17.41 21.05 3.90
C THR A 175 18.21 22.32 3.69
N LEU A 176 17.69 23.48 4.10
CA LEU A 176 18.42 24.75 3.97
C LEU A 176 19.66 24.79 4.85
N LEU A 177 19.58 24.27 6.08
CA LEU A 177 20.73 24.17 6.97
C LEU A 177 21.82 23.29 6.35
N LEU A 178 21.46 22.10 5.85
CA LEU A 178 22.40 21.20 5.20
C LEU A 178 22.99 21.77 3.90
N ALA A 179 22.21 22.55 3.14
CA ALA A 179 22.68 23.17 1.92
C ALA A 179 23.65 24.34 2.16
N ALA A 180 23.57 24.98 3.34
CA ALA A 180 24.39 26.11 3.73
C ALA A 180 25.73 25.72 4.39
N LEU A 181 25.87 24.48 4.87
CA LEU A 181 27.15 23.88 5.27
C LEU A 181 28.01 23.61 4.03
#